data_AF-A0A0P7C8M3-F1
#
_entry.id   AF-A0A0P7C8M3-F1
#
_cell.length_a   1.000
_cell.length_b   1.000
_cell.length_c   1.000
_cell.angle_alpha   90.00
_cell.angle_beta   90.00
_cell.angle_gamma   90.00
#
_symmetry.space_group_name_H-M   'P 1'
#
loop_
_entity.id
_entity.type
_entity.pdbx_description
1 polymer ?
#
loop_
_entity_poly.entity_id
_entity_poly.type
_entity_poly.pdbx_seq_one_letter_code
_entity_poly.pdbx_strand_id
1 'polypeptide(L)'
;MQLSLVDEVPELSKSFFLDVYAEAILDANQSRMRLETIDGQPIPGNLKVSCPKQYISKFPEGTIYKLDTKLVRKEGKRPYFIAINRKNVRRAMEFFEYNLKVQNGFDYIPPTKRQA
;
A
#
# COMPACT_ATOMS: atom_id res chain seq x y z
N MET A 1 -26.02 31.04 -24.67
CA MET A 1 -24.99 29.98 -24.63
C MET A 1 -24.05 30.31 -23.48
N GLN A 2 -24.18 29.58 -22.36
CA GLN A 2 -23.35 29.79 -21.17
C GLN A 2 -22.16 28.82 -21.27
N LEU A 3 -20.98 29.37 -21.56
CA LEU A 3 -19.71 28.63 -21.49
C LEU A 3 -19.32 28.56 -20.01
N SER A 4 -19.76 27.52 -19.30
CA SER A 4 -19.15 27.20 -18.01
C SER A 4 -17.73 26.69 -18.29
N LEU A 5 -16.76 27.41 -17.73
CA LEU A 5 -15.35 27.07 -17.73
C LEU A 5 -15.16 25.58 -17.52
N VAL A 6 -14.50 24.98 -18.50
CA VAL A 6 -13.87 23.65 -18.46
C VAL A 6 -13.26 23.45 -17.07
N ASP A 7 -13.61 22.35 -16.40
CA ASP A 7 -13.09 21.93 -15.09
C ASP A 7 -11.60 22.26 -14.94
N GLU A 8 -11.31 23.37 -14.27
CA GLU A 8 -9.95 23.80 -13.98
C GLU A 8 -9.41 22.88 -12.88
N VAL A 9 -8.35 22.13 -13.21
CA VAL A 9 -7.55 21.25 -12.34
C VAL A 9 -7.96 19.75 -12.32
N PRO A 10 -7.44 18.93 -13.26
CA PRO A 10 -7.56 17.47 -13.23
C PRO A 10 -7.05 16.84 -11.92
N GLU A 11 -6.07 17.47 -11.24
CA GLU A 11 -5.49 16.95 -10.00
C GLU A 11 -6.44 16.95 -8.78
N LEU A 12 -7.53 17.73 -8.80
CA LEU A 12 -8.53 17.74 -7.70
C LEU A 12 -9.54 16.58 -7.77
N SER A 13 -9.57 15.83 -8.88
CA SER A 13 -10.49 14.70 -9.11
C SER A 13 -9.87 13.31 -8.91
N LYS A 14 -8.56 13.23 -8.63
CA LYS A 14 -7.83 11.95 -8.55
C LYS A 14 -8.33 11.11 -7.36
N SER A 15 -9.25 10.21 -7.66
CA SER A 15 -9.76 9.21 -6.73
C SER A 15 -8.92 7.94 -6.74
N PHE A 16 -8.05 7.76 -7.72
CA PHE A 16 -7.30 6.53 -7.94
C PHE A 16 -5.81 6.82 -7.97
N PHE A 17 -5.05 5.95 -7.32
CA PHE A 17 -3.61 6.05 -7.17
C PHE A 17 -3.04 4.68 -7.48
N LEU A 18 -2.24 4.62 -8.53
CA LEU A 18 -1.56 3.40 -8.96
C LEU A 18 -0.24 3.26 -8.22
N ASP A 19 0.26 2.02 -8.16
CA ASP A 19 1.62 1.75 -7.66
C ASP A 19 1.89 2.29 -6.25
N VAL A 20 0.88 2.26 -5.38
CA VAL A 20 1.00 2.69 -4.00
C VAL A 20 1.70 1.62 -3.17
N TYR A 21 2.69 2.04 -2.40
CA TYR A 21 3.37 1.19 -1.45
C TYR A 21 2.70 1.28 -0.07
N ALA A 22 2.48 0.12 0.56
CA ALA A 22 1.94 0.07 1.90
C ALA A 22 2.61 -1.03 2.72
N GLU A 23 2.93 -0.72 3.96
CA GLU A 23 3.51 -1.64 4.92
C GLU A 23 2.41 -2.37 5.68
N ALA A 24 2.63 -3.67 5.91
CA ALA A 24 1.78 -4.46 6.76
C ALA A 24 2.13 -4.24 8.22
N ILE A 25 1.19 -3.69 8.99
CA ILE A 25 1.33 -3.41 10.42
C ILE A 25 0.39 -4.30 11.24
N LEU A 26 0.79 -4.66 12.45
CA LEU A 26 -0.08 -5.36 13.39
C LEU A 26 -0.91 -4.34 14.20
N ASP A 27 -2.22 -4.31 13.99
CA ASP A 27 -3.09 -3.49 14.84
C ASP A 27 -3.22 -4.15 16.22
N ALA A 28 -2.49 -3.64 17.20
CA ALA A 28 -2.49 -4.12 18.58
C ALA A 28 -3.90 -4.19 19.19
N ASN A 29 -4.79 -3.23 18.85
CA ASN A 29 -6.14 -3.20 19.41
C ASN A 29 -7.05 -4.29 18.85
N GLN A 30 -6.70 -4.86 17.70
CA GLN A 30 -7.56 -5.79 16.97
C GLN A 30 -6.88 -7.10 16.62
N SER A 31 -5.64 -7.28 17.07
CA SER A 31 -4.81 -8.47 16.84
C SER A 31 -4.86 -8.93 15.37
N ARG A 32 -4.81 -7.96 14.43
CA ARG A 32 -4.95 -8.24 13.00
C ARG A 32 -4.02 -7.39 12.15
N MET A 33 -3.51 -7.99 11.08
CA MET A 33 -2.73 -7.29 10.07
C MET A 33 -3.58 -6.26 9.34
N ARG A 34 -2.97 -5.10 9.08
CA ARG A 34 -3.51 -4.02 8.26
C ARG A 34 -2.42 -3.45 7.37
N LEU A 35 -2.82 -2.64 6.40
CA LEU A 35 -1.90 -1.90 5.56
C LEU A 35 -1.96 -0.41 5.89
N GLU A 36 -0.82 0.23 5.97
CA GLU A 36 -0.68 1.69 6.04
C GLU A 36 0.32 2.16 4.99
N THR A 37 0.02 3.30 4.34
CA THR A 37 0.94 3.86 3.34
C THR A 37 2.25 4.28 3.97
N ILE A 38 3.35 3.98 3.30
CA ILE A 38 4.69 4.43 3.72
C ILE A 38 4.95 5.87 3.27
N ASP A 39 5.94 6.51 3.87
CA ASP A 39 6.41 7.84 3.45
C ASP A 39 7.22 7.79 2.13
N GLY A 40 7.51 8.96 1.56
CA GLY A 40 8.40 9.08 0.38
C GLY A 40 7.75 8.83 -0.98
N GLN A 41 6.42 8.70 -1.03
CA GLN A 41 5.62 8.58 -2.25
C GLN A 41 4.72 9.82 -2.44
N PRO A 42 4.18 10.09 -3.65
CA PRO A 42 3.38 11.29 -3.94
C PRO A 42 1.94 11.21 -3.37
N ILE A 43 1.80 10.63 -2.17
CA ILE A 43 0.59 10.51 -1.38
C ILE A 43 0.96 10.63 0.11
N PRO A 44 0.03 11.00 1.01
CA PRO A 44 0.33 11.03 2.43
C PRO A 44 0.68 9.62 2.97
N GLY A 45 1.74 9.56 3.78
CA GLY A 45 2.06 8.39 4.60
C GLY A 45 1.04 8.19 5.73
N ASN A 46 1.08 7.03 6.37
CA ASN A 46 0.24 6.65 7.50
C ASN A 46 -1.28 6.66 7.21
N LEU A 47 -1.68 6.58 5.94
CA LEU A 47 -3.07 6.39 5.56
C LEU A 47 -3.39 4.90 5.52
N LYS A 48 -4.48 4.54 6.20
CA LYS A 48 -4.98 3.16 6.20
C LYS A 48 -5.37 2.73 4.80
N VAL A 49 -4.96 1.52 4.42
CA VAL A 49 -5.41 0.86 3.21
C VAL A 49 -6.29 -0.34 3.58
N SER A 50 -7.56 -0.27 3.21
CA SER A 50 -8.49 -1.38 3.35
C SER A 50 -8.19 -2.46 2.31
N CYS A 51 -7.85 -3.65 2.81
CA CYS A 51 -7.52 -4.85 2.04
C CYS A 51 -8.03 -6.10 2.80
N PRO A 52 -8.52 -7.15 2.13
CA PRO A 52 -8.91 -8.38 2.81
C PRO A 52 -7.69 -9.05 3.48
N LYS A 53 -7.82 -9.36 4.78
CA LYS A 53 -6.73 -9.89 5.62
C LYS A 53 -6.00 -11.10 5.03
N GLN A 54 -6.73 -12.00 4.37
CA GLN A 54 -6.19 -13.24 3.80
C GLN A 54 -5.05 -13.04 2.79
N TYR A 55 -4.94 -11.86 2.19
CA TYR A 55 -3.88 -11.54 1.22
C TYR A 55 -2.62 -10.96 1.87
N ILE A 56 -2.77 -10.33 3.04
CA ILE A 56 -1.67 -9.66 3.75
C ILE A 56 -1.17 -10.43 4.97
N SER A 57 -1.98 -11.33 5.52
CA SER A 57 -1.62 -12.16 6.68
C SER A 57 -0.73 -13.35 6.35
N LYS A 58 -0.35 -13.54 5.07
CA LYS A 58 0.55 -14.62 4.64
C LYS A 58 2.02 -14.31 4.90
N PHE A 59 2.35 -13.04 5.10
CA PHE A 59 3.70 -12.55 5.33
C PHE A 59 3.73 -11.76 6.65
N PRO A 60 4.90 -11.66 7.30
CA PRO A 60 5.00 -11.02 8.61
C PRO A 60 4.75 -9.51 8.54
N GLU A 61 4.55 -8.93 9.72
CA GLU A 61 4.60 -7.48 9.93
C GLU A 61 5.90 -6.88 9.36
N GLY A 62 5.79 -5.66 8.85
CA GLY A 62 6.85 -4.98 8.10
C GLY A 62 6.83 -5.26 6.61
N THR A 63 6.10 -6.27 6.12
CA THR A 63 6.10 -6.58 4.68
C THR A 63 5.50 -5.43 3.87
N ILE A 64 6.22 -4.94 2.87
CA ILE A 64 5.77 -3.88 1.97
C ILE A 64 5.09 -4.49 0.73
N TYR A 65 3.88 -4.01 0.46
CA TYR A 65 3.05 -4.39 -0.68
C TYR A 65 2.98 -3.25 -1.69
N LYS A 66 2.80 -3.60 -2.96
CA LYS A 66 2.49 -2.67 -4.04
C LYS A 66 1.07 -2.92 -4.52
N LEU A 67 0.26 -1.87 -4.57
CA LEU A 67 -1.15 -1.99 -4.91
C LEU A 67 -1.72 -0.72 -5.54
N ASP A 68 -2.73 -0.92 -6.38
CA ASP A 68 -3.56 0.19 -6.85
C ASP A 68 -4.68 0.46 -5.84
N THR A 69 -4.92 1.73 -5.58
CA THR A 69 -5.82 2.19 -4.54
C THR A 69 -6.83 3.21 -5.03
N LYS A 70 -7.98 3.23 -4.36
CA LYS A 70 -8.97 4.30 -4.47
C LYS A 70 -9.05 5.06 -3.15
N LEU A 71 -8.90 6.38 -3.20
CA LEU A 71 -9.10 7.26 -2.05
C LEU A 71 -10.58 7.33 -1.71
N VAL A 72 -10.89 7.15 -0.43
CA VAL A 72 -12.23 7.33 0.11
C VAL A 72 -12.21 8.48 1.10
N ARG A 73 -13.01 9.49 0.79
CA ARG A 73 -13.31 10.62 1.68
C ARG A 73 -14.76 10.50 2.13
N LYS A 74 -14.99 10.57 3.43
CA LYS A 74 -16.33 10.62 4.02
C LYS A 74 -16.35 11.79 4.99
N GLU A 75 -17.41 12.59 4.96
CA GLU A 75 -17.57 13.72 5.87
C GLU A 75 -17.40 13.29 7.32
N GLY A 76 -16.63 14.06 8.09
CA GLY A 76 -16.34 13.78 9.50
C GLY A 76 -15.45 12.57 9.77
N LYS A 77 -14.87 11.90 8.76
CA LYS A 77 -13.97 10.75 8.93
C LYS A 77 -12.62 10.99 8.29
N ARG A 78 -11.57 10.41 8.90
CA ARG A 78 -10.23 10.42 8.30
C ARG A 78 -10.28 9.71 6.93
N PRO A 79 -9.66 10.30 5.88
CA PRO A 79 -9.56 9.65 4.59
C PRO A 79 -8.78 8.34 4.70
N TYR A 80 -9.10 7.40 3.82
CA TYR A 80 -8.41 6.11 3.75
C TYR A 80 -8.45 5.56 2.33
N PHE A 81 -7.55 4.64 2.02
CA PHE A 81 -7.50 3.97 0.72
C PHE A 81 -8.24 2.65 0.75
N ILE A 82 -8.74 2.24 -0.40
CA ILE A 82 -9.24 0.89 -0.66
C ILE A 82 -8.42 0.28 -1.78
N ALA A 83 -7.86 -0.92 -1.57
CA ALA A 83 -7.21 -1.66 -2.64
C ALA A 83 -8.22 -2.01 -3.75
N ILE A 84 -7.90 -1.71 -5.00
CA ILE A 84 -8.76 -1.95 -6.18
C ILE A 84 -8.73 -3.44 -6.54
N ASN A 85 -7.54 -3.99 -6.78
CA ASN A 85 -7.36 -5.39 -7.14
C ASN A 85 -7.08 -6.25 -5.90
N ARG A 86 -8.07 -6.31 -5.01
CA ARG A 86 -7.94 -6.98 -3.70
C ARG A 86 -7.46 -8.43 -3.78
N LYS A 87 -7.74 -9.14 -4.87
CA LYS A 87 -7.36 -10.54 -5.07
C LYS A 87 -5.89 -10.73 -5.49
N ASN A 88 -5.24 -9.68 -5.99
CA ASN A 88 -3.87 -9.72 -6.52
C ASN A 88 -2.93 -8.78 -5.75
N VAL A 89 -3.15 -8.59 -4.46
CA VAL A 89 -2.21 -7.85 -3.62
C VAL A 89 -0.90 -8.64 -3.54
N ARG A 90 0.18 -8.03 -4.02
CA ARG A 90 1.52 -8.64 -4.12
C ARG A 90 2.51 -7.83 -3.29
N ARG A 91 3.53 -8.51 -2.78
CA ARG A 91 4.69 -7.83 -2.20
C ARG A 91 5.31 -6.92 -3.26
N ALA A 92 5.78 -5.76 -2.83
CA ALA A 92 6.45 -4.83 -3.72
C ALA A 92 7.79 -5.44 -4.17
N MET A 93 8.03 -5.46 -5.48
CA MET A 93 9.28 -5.98 -6.05
C MET A 93 10.43 -5.01 -5.85
N GLU A 94 10.12 -3.73 -5.80
CA GLU A 94 11.02 -2.61 -5.51
C GLU A 94 11.61 -2.72 -4.10
N PHE A 95 10.92 -3.44 -3.21
CA PHE A 95 11.35 -3.73 -1.84
C PHE A 95 11.73 -5.20 -1.67
N PHE A 96 12.16 -5.89 -2.73
CA PHE A 96 12.44 -7.33 -2.68
C PHE A 96 13.44 -7.70 -1.58
N GLU A 97 14.61 -7.05 -1.54
CA GLU A 97 15.64 -7.35 -0.53
C GLU A 97 15.16 -7.07 0.89
N TYR A 98 14.47 -5.95 1.08
CA TYR A 98 13.89 -5.57 2.35
C TYR A 98 12.83 -6.59 2.81
N ASN A 99 11.88 -6.93 1.93
CA ASN A 99 10.83 -7.90 2.21
C ASN A 99 11.40 -9.30 2.50
N LEU A 100 12.54 -9.64 1.88
CA LEU A 100 13.24 -10.90 2.14
C LEU A 100 13.89 -10.90 3.53
N LYS A 101 14.48 -9.78 3.96
CA LYS A 101 14.98 -9.59 5.33
C LYS A 101 13.87 -9.60 6.36
N VAL A 102 12.75 -8.93 6.10
CA VAL A 102 11.57 -8.96 6.97
C VAL A 102 11.05 -10.39 7.14
N GLN A 103 11.09 -11.20 6.08
CA GLN A 103 10.65 -12.60 6.13
C GLN A 103 11.65 -13.53 6.85
N ASN A 104 12.95 -13.32 6.68
CA ASN A 104 13.97 -14.29 7.08
C ASN A 104 14.85 -13.83 8.26
N GLY A 105 14.74 -12.58 8.71
CA GLY A 105 15.67 -11.92 9.63
C GLY A 105 16.56 -10.89 8.91
N PHE A 106 16.94 -9.81 9.60
CA PHE A 106 17.78 -8.75 9.02
C PHE A 106 19.25 -9.14 8.86
N ASP A 107 19.67 -10.23 9.51
CA ASP A 107 20.94 -10.93 9.35
C ASP A 107 20.95 -11.87 8.13
N TYR A 108 19.80 -12.08 7.47
CA TYR A 108 19.72 -12.90 6.27
C TYR A 108 20.53 -12.31 5.12
N ILE A 109 21.47 -13.10 4.61
CA ILE A 109 22.23 -12.82 3.39
C ILE A 109 21.60 -13.63 2.25
N PRO A 110 20.99 -12.98 1.23
CA PRO A 110 20.45 -13.70 0.09
C PRO A 110 21.54 -14.51 -0.61
N PRO A 111 21.27 -15.74 -1.04
CA PRO A 111 22.23 -16.51 -1.81
C PRO A 111 22.54 -15.79 -3.11
N THR A 112 23.76 -15.28 -3.25
CA THR A 112 24.33 -14.85 -4.53
C THR A 112 24.45 -16.10 -5.41
N LYS A 113 23.94 -16.03 -6.64
CA LYS A 113 23.83 -17.14 -7.62
C LYS A 113 24.82 -18.27 -7.38
N ARG A 114 24.34 -19.52 -7.30
CA ARG A 114 25.18 -20.69 -7.61
C ARG A 114 25.75 -20.44 -9.00
N GLN A 115 27.07 -20.25 -9.09
CA GLN A 115 27.77 -20.36 -10.36
C GLN A 115 27.48 -21.78 -10.86
N ALA A 116 26.77 -21.88 -11.98
CA ALA A 116 26.62 -23.11 -12.72
C ALA A 116 27.90 -23.38 -13.51
#